data_AF-A0AAV0HRQ9-F1
#
_entry.id   AF-A0AAV0HRQ9-F1
#
_cell.length_a   1.000
_cell.length_b   1.000
_cell.length_c   1.000
_cell.angle_alpha   90.00
_cell.angle_beta   90.00
_cell.angle_gamma   90.00
#
_symmetry.space_group_name_H-M   'P 1'
#
loop_
_entity.id
_entity.type
_entity.pdbx_description
1 polymer ?
#
loop_
_entity_poly.entity_id
_entity_poly.type
_entity_poly.pdbx_seq_one_letter_code
_entity_poly.pdbx_strand_id
1 'polypeptide(L)'
;MFVHYESSDSDMISLLSSRMNFWGYSTINFFSPMTRYSSAGTRNCGRDAINEFKLLVREAHKRGIEVFMDVVFNHTAEGNEKGPILSFRGLDNSVYYMVAPKGEFYNYSGCGNTFNCNHPVVRQFIVDCLRYWVLEMHVDGFRFDLASIMTRGSSLCDAANVFGSPMEGDLLTTGTPLGSPPLIDMISNDPVLRDVKLIAEAWDAGGLYQVGTFPHWCIWSEWNGKYRDVVRQFIKGTDGFSGAFAECLCGSPNLYQAGGRKPWNSINFVCAHDGFSLADLVTYTNKHNLANGENNNDGENHNNSWNCGQEGEFASIFVKKLRKRQMRNFFLCLMVSQFVQQETRRLEVCHCG
;
A
#
# COMPACT_ATOMS: atom_id res chain seq x y z
N MET A 1 -3.51 7.56 4.12
CA MET A 1 -3.34 9.00 3.81
C MET A 1 -3.67 9.12 2.34
N PHE A 2 -4.86 9.59 1.98
CA PHE A 2 -5.32 9.60 0.59
C PHE A 2 -5.76 11.01 0.25
N VAL A 3 -5.02 11.69 -0.61
CA VAL A 3 -5.44 12.99 -1.14
C VAL A 3 -6.53 12.71 -2.16
N HIS A 4 -7.76 13.00 -1.77
CA HIS A 4 -8.91 12.98 -2.67
C HIS A 4 -8.97 14.25 -3.51
N TYR A 5 -9.20 14.08 -4.80
CA TYR A 5 -9.75 15.13 -5.64
C TYR A 5 -11.15 14.70 -6.08
N GLU A 6 -12.17 15.28 -5.48
CA GLU A 6 -13.47 15.40 -6.14
C GLU A 6 -13.32 16.46 -7.24
N SER A 7 -13.40 16.07 -8.51
CA SER A 7 -13.57 17.01 -9.61
C SER A 7 -15.03 17.48 -9.63
N SER A 8 -15.35 18.52 -8.86
CA SER A 8 -16.61 19.25 -9.04
C SER A 8 -16.38 20.39 -10.05
N ASP A 9 -16.90 20.22 -11.27
CA ASP A 9 -17.04 21.32 -12.22
C ASP A 9 -18.23 22.20 -11.80
N SER A 10 -17.95 23.21 -10.98
CA SER A 10 -18.67 24.48 -10.99
C SER A 10 -17.88 25.56 -10.25
N ASP A 11 -17.65 26.64 -10.99
CA ASP A 11 -17.31 27.99 -10.55
C ASP A 11 -15.84 28.39 -10.51
N MET A 12 -15.60 29.48 -11.24
CA MET A 12 -14.40 30.33 -11.41
C MET A 12 -13.75 30.79 -10.08
N ILE A 13 -13.37 29.85 -9.22
CA ILE A 13 -12.55 30.07 -8.01
C ILE A 13 -11.44 29.00 -7.90
N SER A 14 -11.53 27.86 -8.64
CA SER A 14 -10.54 26.76 -8.55
C SER A 14 -9.19 27.01 -9.23
N LEU A 15 -9.00 28.16 -9.91
CA LEU A 15 -7.72 28.54 -10.51
C LEU A 15 -6.59 28.77 -9.48
N LEU A 16 -6.88 28.72 -8.17
CA LEU A 16 -5.93 28.96 -7.08
C LEU A 16 -5.39 27.69 -6.39
N SER A 17 -5.76 26.47 -6.79
CA SER A 17 -5.08 25.26 -6.27
C SER A 17 -4.73 24.26 -7.37
N SER A 18 -3.60 24.48 -8.05
CA SER A 18 -2.99 23.50 -8.95
C SER A 18 -2.33 22.38 -8.15
N ARG A 19 -3.18 21.50 -7.63
CA ARG A 19 -2.80 20.48 -6.67
C ARG A 19 -2.85 19.12 -7.42
N MET A 20 -1.80 18.31 -7.34
CA MET A 20 -1.58 17.15 -8.22
C MET A 20 -1.57 15.84 -7.42
N ASN A 21 -2.11 14.76 -8.00
CA ASN A 21 -1.82 13.42 -7.53
C ASN A 21 -0.36 13.05 -7.88
N PHE A 22 0.53 13.26 -6.92
CA PHE A 22 1.96 13.07 -7.07
C PHE A 22 2.37 11.59 -6.90
N TRP A 23 1.84 10.92 -5.87
CA TRP A 23 2.20 9.53 -5.55
C TRP A 23 1.62 8.50 -6.53
N GLY A 24 0.46 8.79 -7.12
CA GLY A 24 -0.13 7.93 -8.14
C GLY A 24 -0.98 6.77 -7.62
N TYR A 25 -1.35 6.75 -6.33
CA TYR A 25 -2.34 5.82 -5.75
C TYR A 25 -3.77 6.11 -6.23
N SER A 26 -3.97 6.01 -7.54
CA SER A 26 -5.25 6.21 -8.23
C SER A 26 -5.06 5.71 -9.67
N THR A 27 -5.05 4.39 -9.84
CA THR A 27 -4.68 3.74 -11.11
C THR A 27 -5.82 3.82 -12.14
N ILE A 28 -5.50 4.24 -13.36
CA ILE A 28 -6.43 4.23 -14.51
C ILE A 28 -6.30 2.93 -15.31
N ASN A 29 -5.05 2.51 -15.60
CA ASN A 29 -4.76 1.29 -16.37
C ASN A 29 -3.63 0.52 -15.70
N PHE A 30 -3.82 -0.79 -15.53
CA PHE A 30 -2.91 -1.64 -14.76
C PHE A 30 -1.78 -2.25 -15.59
N PHE A 31 -1.88 -2.26 -16.92
CA PHE A 31 -0.91 -2.89 -17.83
C PHE A 31 0.04 -1.87 -18.50
N SER A 32 -0.21 -0.57 -18.29
CA SER A 32 0.53 0.49 -18.97
C SER A 32 1.46 1.21 -17.99
N PRO A 33 2.75 1.40 -18.33
CA PRO A 33 3.63 2.25 -17.53
C PRO A 33 3.19 3.72 -17.58
N MET A 34 3.53 4.46 -16.52
CA MET A 34 3.16 5.86 -16.40
C MET A 34 3.92 6.75 -17.40
N THR A 35 3.19 7.29 -18.39
CA THR A 35 3.80 8.07 -19.49
C THR A 35 4.43 9.40 -19.04
N ARG A 36 3.97 10.01 -17.94
CA ARG A 36 4.60 11.23 -17.38
C ARG A 36 5.99 11.00 -16.80
N TYR A 37 6.36 9.75 -16.49
CA TYR A 37 7.72 9.42 -16.05
C TYR A 37 8.65 9.06 -17.22
N SER A 38 8.10 8.88 -18.41
CA SER A 38 8.90 8.62 -19.61
C SER A 38 9.56 9.91 -20.11
N SER A 39 10.83 9.84 -20.50
CA SER A 39 11.54 10.98 -21.07
C SER A 39 10.97 11.37 -22.45
N ALA A 40 10.39 10.40 -23.16
CA ALA A 40 9.65 10.61 -24.40
C ALA A 40 8.20 11.11 -24.19
N GLY A 41 7.69 11.10 -22.96
CA GLY A 41 6.33 11.51 -22.64
C GLY A 41 5.27 10.64 -23.34
N THR A 42 4.30 11.29 -23.99
CA THR A 42 3.20 10.63 -24.73
C THR A 42 3.54 10.35 -26.20
N ARG A 43 4.79 10.58 -26.64
CA ARG A 43 5.24 10.26 -28.00
C ARG A 43 5.09 8.76 -28.28
N ASN A 44 4.96 8.40 -29.56
CA ASN A 44 4.79 7.02 -30.02
C ASN A 44 3.68 6.25 -29.26
N CYS A 45 2.59 6.95 -28.91
CA CYS A 45 1.45 6.40 -28.17
C CYS A 45 1.85 5.73 -26.84
N GLY A 46 2.89 6.22 -26.17
CA GLY A 46 3.37 5.67 -24.90
C GLY A 46 4.21 4.39 -25.01
N ARG A 47 4.47 3.90 -26.23
CA ARG A 47 5.32 2.71 -26.43
C ARG A 47 6.75 2.93 -25.95
N ASP A 48 7.24 4.16 -26.00
CA ASP A 48 8.56 4.51 -25.50
C ASP A 48 8.65 4.33 -23.98
N ALA A 49 7.58 4.57 -23.23
CA ALA A 49 7.53 4.35 -21.80
C ALA A 49 7.74 2.86 -21.44
N ILE A 50 7.23 1.93 -22.26
CA ILE A 50 7.46 0.49 -22.11
C ILE A 50 8.94 0.18 -22.28
N ASN A 51 9.56 0.68 -23.36
CA ASN A 51 10.96 0.43 -23.65
C ASN A 51 11.90 1.04 -22.59
N GLU A 52 11.60 2.25 -22.13
CA GLU A 52 12.35 2.93 -21.07
C GLU A 52 12.21 2.19 -19.72
N PHE A 53 11.04 1.66 -19.39
CA PHE A 53 10.88 0.84 -18.19
C PHE A 53 11.68 -0.46 -18.28
N LYS A 54 11.61 -1.18 -19.42
CA LYS A 54 12.42 -2.39 -19.63
C LYS A 54 13.93 -2.07 -19.54
N LEU A 55 14.34 -0.89 -20.02
CA LEU A 55 15.72 -0.41 -19.89
C LEU A 55 16.10 -0.19 -18.42
N LEU A 56 15.25 0.46 -17.63
CA LEU A 56 15.44 0.67 -16.20
C LEU A 56 15.67 -0.67 -15.47
N VAL A 57 14.76 -1.63 -15.67
CA VAL A 57 14.84 -2.95 -15.04
C VAL A 57 16.13 -3.67 -15.44
N ARG A 58 16.47 -3.68 -16.73
CA ARG A 58 17.71 -4.28 -17.22
C ARG A 58 18.95 -3.66 -16.57
N GLU A 59 18.99 -2.34 -16.42
CA GLU A 59 20.14 -1.67 -15.81
C GLU A 59 20.21 -1.86 -14.28
N ALA A 60 19.07 -2.00 -13.61
CA ALA A 60 19.00 -2.39 -12.20
C ALA A 60 19.54 -3.82 -11.99
N HIS A 61 19.06 -4.79 -12.79
CA HIS A 61 19.50 -6.19 -12.73
C HIS A 61 20.98 -6.36 -13.02
N LYS A 62 21.55 -5.62 -13.98
CA LYS A 62 23.00 -5.60 -14.23
C LYS A 62 23.84 -5.23 -13.00
N ARG A 63 23.24 -4.51 -12.05
CA ARG A 63 23.86 -4.05 -10.81
C ARG A 63 23.47 -4.91 -9.59
N GLY A 64 22.72 -6.00 -9.81
CA GLY A 64 22.23 -6.86 -8.74
C GLY A 64 21.13 -6.23 -7.89
N ILE A 65 20.39 -5.26 -8.43
CA ILE A 65 19.28 -4.57 -7.75
C ILE A 65 17.98 -5.14 -8.29
N GLU A 66 17.16 -5.70 -7.39
CA GLU A 66 15.80 -6.16 -7.71
C GLU A 66 14.83 -4.98 -7.79
N VAL A 67 13.83 -5.09 -8.66
CA VAL A 67 12.81 -4.08 -8.90
C VAL A 67 11.47 -4.56 -8.35
N PHE A 68 10.95 -3.80 -7.40
CA PHE A 68 9.63 -4.00 -6.81
C PHE A 68 8.65 -2.95 -7.31
N MET A 69 7.41 -3.37 -7.57
CA MET A 69 6.32 -2.44 -7.91
C MET A 69 5.32 -2.33 -6.78
N ASP A 70 4.99 -1.09 -6.41
CA ASP A 70 3.81 -0.80 -5.60
C ASP A 70 2.56 -0.90 -6.48
N VAL A 71 1.60 -1.74 -6.10
CA VAL A 71 0.42 -2.05 -6.90
C VAL A 71 -0.86 -1.81 -6.13
N VAL A 72 -1.80 -1.10 -6.76
CA VAL A 72 -3.03 -0.58 -6.15
C VAL A 72 -4.24 -1.28 -6.74
N PHE A 73 -4.42 -2.56 -6.43
CA PHE A 73 -5.58 -3.34 -6.90
C PHE A 73 -6.85 -3.11 -6.07
N ASN A 74 -6.76 -2.34 -4.99
CA ASN A 74 -7.86 -2.19 -4.04
C ASN A 74 -8.93 -1.16 -4.47
N HIS A 75 -8.56 -0.21 -5.33
CA HIS A 75 -9.46 0.81 -5.90
C HIS A 75 -8.92 1.32 -7.24
N THR A 76 -9.67 2.20 -7.90
CA THR A 76 -9.29 2.80 -9.20
C THR A 76 -9.54 4.30 -9.25
N ALA A 77 -8.99 4.97 -10.26
CA ALA A 77 -9.19 6.40 -10.52
C ALA A 77 -10.62 6.82 -10.90
N GLU A 78 -11.54 5.88 -11.15
CA GLU A 78 -12.93 6.23 -11.51
C GLU A 78 -13.73 6.77 -10.31
N GLY A 79 -13.22 6.66 -9.07
CA GLY A 79 -13.88 7.16 -7.87
C GLY A 79 -15.25 6.52 -7.63
N ASN A 80 -16.15 7.24 -6.95
CA ASN A 80 -17.54 6.85 -6.74
C ASN A 80 -18.43 7.22 -7.94
N GLU A 81 -19.75 7.21 -7.77
CA GLU A 81 -20.73 7.58 -8.82
C GLU A 81 -20.55 8.98 -9.40
N LYS A 82 -19.90 9.89 -8.68
CA LYS A 82 -19.60 11.27 -9.14
C LYS A 82 -18.26 11.36 -9.88
N GLY A 83 -17.43 10.32 -9.82
CA GLY A 83 -16.14 10.29 -10.49
C GLY A 83 -16.27 10.05 -12.00
N PRO A 84 -15.16 10.15 -12.75
CA PRO A 84 -15.17 10.02 -14.20
C PRO A 84 -15.40 8.57 -14.65
N ILE A 85 -15.98 8.41 -15.84
CA ILE A 85 -16.06 7.12 -16.54
C ILE A 85 -14.90 7.06 -17.54
N LEU A 86 -13.92 6.21 -17.25
CA LEU A 86 -12.66 6.07 -17.99
C LEU A 86 -12.49 4.66 -18.59
N SER A 87 -12.92 3.61 -17.88
CA SER A 87 -12.71 2.22 -18.26
C SER A 87 -13.76 1.29 -17.64
N PHE A 88 -13.51 0.74 -16.45
CA PHE A 88 -14.22 -0.41 -15.89
C PHE A 88 -15.72 -0.16 -15.67
N ARG A 89 -16.09 1.02 -15.18
CA ARG A 89 -17.49 1.42 -14.97
C ARG A 89 -18.29 1.40 -16.27
N GLY A 90 -17.67 1.83 -17.36
CA GLY A 90 -18.29 1.85 -18.70
C GLY A 90 -18.32 0.48 -19.37
N LEU A 91 -17.44 -0.44 -18.96
CA LEU A 91 -17.41 -1.82 -19.46
C LEU A 91 -18.42 -2.71 -18.74
N ASP A 92 -18.27 -2.87 -17.42
CA ASP A 92 -19.21 -3.60 -16.56
C ASP A 92 -19.00 -3.22 -15.08
N ASN A 93 -19.76 -2.23 -14.62
CA ASN A 93 -19.63 -1.72 -13.25
C ASN A 93 -19.85 -2.79 -12.17
N SER A 94 -20.78 -3.73 -12.39
CA SER A 94 -21.17 -4.73 -11.39
C SER A 94 -20.14 -5.84 -11.22
N VAL A 95 -19.38 -6.10 -12.28
CA VAL A 95 -18.28 -7.07 -12.29
C VAL A 95 -17.03 -6.48 -11.63
N TYR A 96 -16.64 -5.26 -12.01
CA TYR A 96 -15.36 -4.69 -11.60
C TYR A 96 -15.37 -4.00 -10.23
N TYR A 97 -16.51 -3.48 -9.77
CA TYR A 97 -16.60 -2.78 -8.49
C TYR A 97 -17.49 -3.49 -7.49
N MET A 98 -17.14 -3.37 -6.21
CA MET A 98 -18.00 -3.80 -5.12
C MET A 98 -19.17 -2.82 -4.97
N VAL A 99 -20.37 -3.28 -5.33
CA VAL A 99 -21.59 -2.47 -5.30
C VAL A 99 -22.64 -3.09 -4.37
N ALA A 100 -23.35 -2.25 -3.63
CA ALA A 100 -24.53 -2.63 -2.87
C ALA A 100 -25.72 -2.85 -3.82
N PRO A 101 -26.80 -3.54 -3.38
CA PRO A 101 -27.97 -3.82 -4.24
C PRO A 101 -28.64 -2.57 -4.85
N LYS A 102 -28.47 -1.40 -4.23
CA LYS A 102 -28.99 -0.12 -4.73
C LYS A 102 -28.05 0.61 -5.70
N GLY A 103 -26.89 0.02 -6.02
CA GLY A 103 -25.87 0.60 -6.90
C GLY A 103 -24.84 1.49 -6.19
N GLU A 104 -24.89 1.60 -4.86
CA GLU A 104 -23.93 2.36 -4.06
C GLU A 104 -22.57 1.64 -4.02
N PHE A 105 -21.46 2.37 -4.16
CA PHE A 105 -20.11 1.80 -4.09
C PHE A 105 -19.70 1.51 -2.64
N TYR A 106 -19.19 0.31 -2.38
CA TYR A 106 -18.44 0.07 -1.14
C TYR A 106 -17.13 0.84 -1.15
N ASN A 107 -16.75 1.43 -0.02
CA ASN A 107 -15.57 2.28 0.10
C ASN A 107 -14.59 1.81 1.19
N TYR A 108 -14.16 0.55 1.14
CA TYR A 108 -13.15 0.02 2.05
C TYR A 108 -11.76 0.59 1.82
N SER A 109 -11.47 1.09 0.61
CA SER A 109 -10.22 1.77 0.29
C SER A 109 -10.15 3.18 0.88
N GLY A 110 -11.30 3.74 1.27
CA GLY A 110 -11.46 5.16 1.56
C GLY A 110 -11.36 6.03 0.31
N CYS A 111 -11.18 5.47 -0.90
CA CYS A 111 -10.90 6.16 -2.17
C CYS A 111 -12.11 6.29 -3.12
N GLY A 112 -13.32 6.11 -2.62
CA GLY A 112 -14.59 6.30 -3.34
C GLY A 112 -15.15 5.02 -3.97
N ASN A 113 -14.29 4.06 -4.33
CA ASN A 113 -14.70 2.72 -4.77
C ASN A 113 -13.81 1.64 -4.14
N THR A 114 -14.30 0.40 -4.19
CA THR A 114 -13.52 -0.80 -3.88
C THR A 114 -13.58 -1.72 -5.08
N PHE A 115 -12.42 -2.17 -5.57
CA PHE A 115 -12.34 -3.08 -6.70
C PHE A 115 -12.80 -4.49 -6.26
N ASN A 116 -13.53 -5.20 -7.12
CA ASN A 116 -14.19 -6.46 -6.77
C ASN A 116 -13.23 -7.67 -6.86
N CYS A 117 -12.13 -7.61 -6.10
CA CYS A 117 -10.94 -8.46 -6.23
C CYS A 117 -11.22 -9.98 -6.34
N ASN A 118 -12.20 -10.51 -5.62
CA ASN A 118 -12.50 -11.95 -5.61
C ASN A 118 -13.52 -12.40 -6.66
N HIS A 119 -14.13 -11.47 -7.40
CA HIS A 119 -15.02 -11.80 -8.52
C HIS A 119 -14.24 -12.55 -9.63
N PRO A 120 -14.80 -13.59 -10.26
CA PRO A 120 -14.09 -14.43 -11.22
C PRO A 120 -13.34 -13.73 -12.35
N VAL A 121 -13.96 -12.72 -12.95
CA VAL A 121 -13.33 -11.94 -14.04
C VAL A 121 -12.21 -11.06 -13.51
N VAL A 122 -12.42 -10.46 -12.34
CA VAL A 122 -11.49 -9.49 -11.75
C VAL A 122 -10.25 -10.20 -11.20
N ARG A 123 -10.41 -11.34 -10.53
CA ARG A 123 -9.26 -12.13 -10.06
C ARG A 123 -8.37 -12.58 -11.22
N GLN A 124 -8.97 -12.98 -12.34
CA GLN A 124 -8.23 -13.35 -13.54
C GLN A 124 -7.47 -12.15 -14.11
N PHE A 125 -8.13 -10.99 -14.20
CA PHE A 125 -7.51 -9.73 -14.62
C PHE A 125 -6.29 -9.35 -13.76
N ILE A 126 -6.39 -9.46 -12.43
CA ILE A 126 -5.29 -9.14 -11.52
C ILE A 126 -4.12 -10.11 -11.72
N VAL A 127 -4.39 -11.41 -11.81
CA VAL A 127 -3.34 -12.43 -12.01
C VAL A 127 -2.64 -12.24 -13.36
N ASP A 128 -3.39 -11.95 -14.43
CA ASP A 128 -2.81 -11.69 -15.75
C ASP A 128 -2.00 -10.39 -15.77
N CYS A 129 -2.40 -9.38 -15.00
CA CYS A 129 -1.61 -8.16 -14.80
C CYS A 129 -0.26 -8.46 -14.14
N LEU A 130 -0.27 -9.21 -13.03
CA LEU A 130 0.96 -9.60 -12.33
C LEU A 130 1.88 -10.42 -13.24
N ARG A 131 1.33 -11.39 -13.98
CA ARG A 131 2.07 -12.18 -14.96
C ARG A 131 2.68 -11.30 -16.05
N TYR A 132 1.95 -10.32 -16.57
CA TYR A 132 2.48 -9.38 -17.57
C TYR A 132 3.70 -8.62 -17.04
N TRP A 133 3.62 -8.05 -15.84
CA TRP A 133 4.75 -7.30 -15.26
C TRP A 133 5.96 -8.19 -14.97
N VAL A 134 5.76 -9.46 -14.64
CA VAL A 134 6.86 -10.42 -14.44
C VAL A 134 7.44 -10.88 -15.78
N LEU A 135 6.60 -11.38 -16.69
CA LEU A 135 7.05 -12.00 -17.94
C LEU A 135 7.56 -10.98 -18.96
N GLU A 136 6.87 -9.86 -19.13
CA GLU A 136 7.20 -8.87 -20.15
C GLU A 136 8.14 -7.80 -19.63
N MET A 137 7.95 -7.38 -18.37
CA MET A 137 8.64 -6.24 -17.79
C MET A 137 9.74 -6.65 -16.79
N HIS A 138 9.87 -7.95 -16.47
CA HIS A 138 10.90 -8.54 -15.62
C HIS A 138 10.94 -7.97 -14.20
N VAL A 139 9.78 -7.67 -13.62
CA VAL A 139 9.64 -7.23 -12.23
C VAL A 139 9.88 -8.40 -11.27
N ASP A 140 10.61 -8.16 -10.17
CA ASP A 140 11.04 -9.21 -9.22
C ASP A 140 10.08 -9.39 -8.03
N GLY A 141 9.23 -8.39 -7.77
CA GLY A 141 8.33 -8.40 -6.62
C GLY A 141 7.26 -7.32 -6.65
N PHE A 142 6.25 -7.50 -5.80
CA PHE A 142 5.11 -6.60 -5.68
C PHE A 142 4.85 -6.26 -4.21
N ARG A 143 4.57 -4.98 -3.95
CA ARG A 143 3.97 -4.51 -2.69
C ARG A 143 2.53 -4.13 -2.97
N PHE A 144 1.60 -4.79 -2.30
CA PHE A 144 0.17 -4.61 -2.50
C PHE A 144 -0.36 -3.59 -1.50
N ASP A 145 -0.83 -2.46 -2.03
CA ASP A 145 -1.50 -1.39 -1.29
C ASP A 145 -2.85 -1.86 -0.75
N LEU A 146 -3.14 -1.53 0.52
CA LEU A 146 -4.33 -1.97 1.27
C LEU A 146 -4.75 -3.41 0.95
N ALA A 147 -3.81 -4.35 1.04
CA ALA A 147 -3.96 -5.74 0.61
C ALA A 147 -5.12 -6.47 1.30
N SER A 148 -5.57 -6.01 2.46
CA SER A 148 -6.73 -6.56 3.15
C SER A 148 -8.01 -6.56 2.32
N ILE A 149 -8.18 -5.62 1.40
CA ILE A 149 -9.32 -5.60 0.46
C ILE A 149 -9.35 -6.84 -0.43
N MET A 150 -8.19 -7.37 -0.82
CA MET A 150 -8.09 -8.61 -1.59
C MET A 150 -8.57 -9.84 -0.81
N THR A 151 -8.75 -9.73 0.51
CA THR A 151 -9.30 -10.79 1.35
C THR A 151 -10.82 -10.73 1.48
N ARG A 152 -11.46 -9.63 1.07
CA ARG A 152 -12.91 -9.43 1.25
C ARG A 152 -13.73 -10.20 0.21
N GLY A 153 -14.86 -10.76 0.64
CA GLY A 153 -15.84 -11.42 -0.23
C GLY A 153 -16.41 -10.46 -1.27
N SER A 154 -16.52 -10.93 -2.51
CA SER A 154 -17.00 -10.16 -3.66
C SER A 154 -18.49 -9.84 -3.56
N SER A 155 -18.93 -8.71 -4.12
CA SER A 155 -20.33 -8.55 -4.47
C SER A 155 -20.62 -9.42 -5.68
N LEU A 156 -21.43 -10.45 -5.51
CA LEU A 156 -21.95 -11.22 -6.64
C LEU A 156 -23.23 -10.53 -7.13
N CYS A 157 -23.23 -10.12 -8.40
CA CYS A 157 -24.47 -9.85 -9.10
C CYS A 157 -25.03 -11.20 -9.51
N ASP A 158 -26.01 -11.72 -8.78
CA ASP A 158 -26.66 -12.97 -9.14
C ASP A 158 -27.49 -12.73 -10.42
N ALA A 159 -26.96 -13.15 -11.56
CA ALA A 159 -27.64 -13.03 -12.85
C ALA A 159 -28.95 -13.84 -12.91
N ALA A 160 -29.15 -14.82 -12.02
CA ALA A 160 -30.41 -15.54 -11.87
C ALA A 160 -31.45 -14.76 -11.02
N ASN A 161 -31.04 -13.64 -10.41
CA ASN A 161 -31.78 -12.95 -9.36
C ASN A 161 -31.99 -11.47 -9.68
N VAL A 162 -32.14 -11.17 -10.97
CA VAL A 162 -32.49 -9.84 -11.52
C VAL A 162 -33.80 -9.29 -10.92
N PHE A 163 -34.62 -10.14 -10.29
CA PHE A 163 -35.87 -9.78 -9.63
C PHE A 163 -35.84 -9.88 -8.10
N GLY A 164 -34.66 -9.88 -7.47
CA GLY A 164 -34.51 -9.56 -6.05
C GLY A 164 -35.15 -10.55 -5.07
N SER A 165 -35.11 -11.85 -5.36
CA SER A 165 -35.46 -12.83 -4.34
C SER A 165 -34.25 -13.05 -3.43
N PRO A 166 -34.33 -12.80 -2.11
CA PRO A 166 -33.23 -13.11 -1.22
C PRO A 166 -32.96 -14.61 -1.30
N MET A 167 -31.81 -15.02 -1.85
CA MET A 167 -31.37 -16.41 -1.82
C MET A 167 -31.01 -16.73 -0.37
N GLU A 168 -31.83 -17.56 0.26
CA GLU A 168 -31.46 -18.28 1.48
C GLU A 168 -30.21 -19.12 1.18
N GLY A 169 -29.04 -18.67 1.65
CA GLY A 169 -27.79 -19.42 1.49
C GLY A 169 -26.52 -18.59 1.29
N ASP A 170 -26.60 -17.29 1.02
CA ASP A 170 -25.42 -16.43 0.91
C ASP A 170 -24.91 -16.02 2.31
N LEU A 171 -24.37 -17.00 3.04
CA LEU A 171 -23.81 -16.86 4.40
C LEU A 171 -22.52 -16.03 4.45
N LEU A 172 -22.06 -15.50 3.30
CA LEU A 172 -20.92 -14.59 3.18
C LEU A 172 -21.43 -13.23 2.71
N THR A 173 -21.68 -12.33 3.66
CA THR A 173 -22.03 -10.96 3.32
C THR A 173 -20.88 -10.30 2.55
N THR A 174 -21.20 -9.59 1.47
CA THR A 174 -20.26 -8.78 0.69
C THR A 174 -19.34 -7.99 1.62
N GLY A 175 -18.03 -8.06 1.38
CA GLY A 175 -17.05 -7.38 2.23
C GLY A 175 -16.53 -8.18 3.42
N THR A 176 -17.10 -9.35 3.74
CA THR A 176 -16.59 -10.21 4.81
C THR A 176 -15.18 -10.73 4.49
N PRO A 177 -14.19 -10.59 5.39
CA PRO A 177 -12.86 -11.14 5.18
C PRO A 177 -12.90 -12.67 5.13
N LEU A 178 -12.36 -13.24 4.06
CA LEU A 178 -12.30 -14.67 3.83
C LEU A 178 -11.05 -15.26 4.49
N GLY A 179 -11.17 -16.44 5.11
CA GLY A 179 -10.00 -17.18 5.61
C GLY A 179 -9.11 -17.75 4.49
N SER A 180 -9.71 -18.04 3.32
CA SER A 180 -9.00 -18.51 2.13
C SER A 180 -9.51 -17.76 0.90
N PRO A 181 -9.08 -16.50 0.71
CA PRO A 181 -9.55 -15.67 -0.41
C PRO A 181 -9.03 -16.22 -1.74
N PRO A 182 -9.91 -16.50 -2.72
CA PRO A 182 -9.53 -17.11 -4.00
C PRO A 182 -8.45 -16.35 -4.77
N LEU A 183 -8.46 -15.01 -4.73
CA LEU A 183 -7.42 -14.22 -5.41
C LEU A 183 -6.03 -14.49 -4.83
N ILE A 184 -5.89 -14.48 -3.50
CA ILE A 184 -4.58 -14.71 -2.86
C ILE A 184 -4.13 -16.15 -3.08
N ASP A 185 -5.05 -17.12 -3.06
CA ASP A 185 -4.75 -18.51 -3.39
C ASP A 185 -4.22 -18.66 -4.82
N MET A 186 -4.88 -18.00 -5.79
CA MET A 186 -4.45 -17.99 -7.19
C MET A 186 -3.07 -17.37 -7.35
N ILE A 187 -2.82 -16.19 -6.75
CA ILE A 187 -1.51 -15.53 -6.81
C ILE A 187 -0.43 -16.43 -6.19
N SER A 188 -0.75 -17.06 -5.06
CA SER A 188 0.24 -17.81 -4.29
C SER A 188 0.64 -19.15 -4.89
N ASN A 189 -0.25 -19.75 -5.68
CA ASN A 189 -0.01 -21.03 -6.33
C ASN A 189 0.26 -20.88 -7.84
N ASP A 190 0.40 -19.65 -8.34
CA ASP A 190 0.69 -19.42 -9.74
C ASP A 190 2.15 -19.81 -10.09
N PRO A 191 2.37 -20.70 -11.09
CA PRO A 191 3.71 -21.15 -11.44
C PRO A 191 4.62 -20.05 -11.99
N VAL A 192 4.05 -19.00 -12.61
CA VAL A 192 4.80 -17.84 -13.11
C VAL A 192 5.25 -16.95 -11.93
N LEU A 193 4.43 -16.86 -10.88
CA LEU A 193 4.69 -15.99 -9.73
C LEU A 193 5.45 -16.69 -8.58
N ARG A 194 5.75 -17.99 -8.70
CA ARG A 194 6.34 -18.81 -7.63
C ARG A 194 7.63 -18.24 -7.01
N ASP A 195 8.46 -17.56 -7.82
CA ASP A 195 9.76 -17.02 -7.42
C ASP A 195 9.72 -15.51 -7.17
N VAL A 196 8.54 -14.89 -7.34
CA VAL A 196 8.29 -13.46 -7.17
C VAL A 196 8.08 -13.15 -5.68
N LYS A 197 8.63 -12.02 -5.22
CA LYS A 197 8.51 -11.61 -3.81
C LYS A 197 7.23 -10.82 -3.59
N LEU A 198 6.38 -11.27 -2.67
CA LEU A 198 5.06 -10.68 -2.42
C LEU A 198 5.03 -10.03 -1.04
N ILE A 199 4.65 -8.75 -0.99
CA ILE A 199 4.58 -7.95 0.23
C ILE A 199 3.17 -7.37 0.38
N ALA A 200 2.51 -7.60 1.51
CA ALA A 200 1.19 -7.07 1.80
C ALA A 200 1.25 -5.87 2.76
N GLU A 201 0.56 -4.80 2.41
CA GLU A 201 0.06 -3.84 3.40
C GLU A 201 -1.24 -4.40 4.00
N ALA A 202 -1.11 -5.18 5.08
CA ALA A 202 -2.18 -6.00 5.62
C ALA A 202 -3.19 -5.21 6.49
N TRP A 203 -3.75 -4.13 5.95
CA TRP A 203 -4.88 -3.38 6.51
C TRP A 203 -5.69 -2.68 5.41
N ASP A 204 -6.86 -2.15 5.75
CA ASP A 204 -7.64 -1.26 4.88
C ASP A 204 -8.28 -0.09 5.64
N ALA A 205 -8.82 0.89 4.91
CA ALA A 205 -9.48 2.06 5.48
C ALA A 205 -10.87 1.75 6.07
N GLY A 206 -11.40 0.55 5.84
CA GLY A 206 -12.61 0.02 6.47
C GLY A 206 -12.41 -0.48 7.90
N GLY A 207 -11.20 -0.32 8.45
CA GLY A 207 -10.86 -0.71 9.82
C GLY A 207 -10.39 -2.16 9.98
N LEU A 208 -10.23 -2.91 8.88
CA LEU A 208 -9.66 -4.25 8.96
C LEU A 208 -8.14 -4.17 9.11
N TYR A 209 -7.61 -4.94 10.07
CA TYR A 209 -6.18 -5.00 10.37
C TYR A 209 -5.74 -6.46 10.49
N GLN A 210 -4.86 -6.91 9.61
CA GLN A 210 -4.46 -8.31 9.41
C GLN A 210 -2.95 -8.53 9.57
N VAL A 211 -2.18 -7.56 10.10
CA VAL A 211 -0.74 -7.77 10.37
C VAL A 211 -0.56 -8.92 11.37
N GLY A 212 0.23 -9.92 10.99
CA GLY A 212 0.43 -11.16 11.74
C GLY A 212 -0.55 -12.28 11.33
N THR A 213 -1.62 -11.97 10.59
CA THR A 213 -2.68 -12.93 10.24
C THR A 213 -3.12 -12.87 8.77
N PHE A 214 -2.36 -12.19 7.89
CA PHE A 214 -2.71 -12.14 6.47
C PHE A 214 -2.62 -13.56 5.85
N PRO A 215 -3.58 -13.98 5.01
CA PRO A 215 -3.49 -15.25 4.29
C PRO A 215 -2.22 -15.31 3.44
N HIS A 216 -1.28 -16.20 3.77
CA HIS A 216 0.11 -16.04 3.32
C HIS A 216 0.74 -17.20 2.56
N TRP A 217 0.16 -18.41 2.57
CA TRP A 217 0.73 -19.62 1.90
C TRP A 217 2.26 -19.80 2.09
N CYS A 218 2.78 -19.32 3.22
CA CYS A 218 4.22 -19.20 3.56
C CYS A 218 5.11 -18.41 2.57
N ILE A 219 4.55 -17.64 1.63
CA ILE A 219 5.31 -16.87 0.63
C ILE A 219 5.13 -15.34 0.75
N TRP A 220 4.11 -14.88 1.47
CA TRP A 220 3.86 -13.45 1.65
C TRP A 220 4.62 -12.88 2.85
N SER A 221 5.24 -11.73 2.65
CA SER A 221 5.76 -10.86 3.71
C SER A 221 4.78 -9.72 3.95
N GLU A 222 4.88 -9.04 5.08
CA GLU A 222 3.97 -7.97 5.46
C GLU A 222 4.73 -6.72 5.90
N TRP A 223 4.21 -5.54 5.56
CA TRP A 223 4.62 -4.30 6.20
C TRP A 223 4.29 -4.33 7.69
N ASN A 224 5.32 -4.27 8.54
CA ASN A 224 5.15 -4.37 9.98
C ASN A 224 4.91 -2.98 10.61
N GLY A 225 3.65 -2.53 10.58
CA GLY A 225 3.24 -1.28 11.24
C GLY A 225 3.49 -1.27 12.75
N LYS A 226 3.42 -2.44 13.42
CA LYS A 226 3.71 -2.54 14.86
C LYS A 226 5.18 -2.27 15.17
N TYR A 227 6.10 -2.75 14.33
CA TYR A 227 7.53 -2.43 14.44
C TYR A 227 7.75 -0.93 14.41
N ARG A 228 7.18 -0.24 13.42
CA ARG A 228 7.25 1.22 13.29
C ARG A 228 6.83 1.90 14.60
N ASP A 229 5.66 1.55 15.11
CA ASP A 229 5.07 2.22 16.27
C ASP A 229 5.86 1.95 17.56
N VAL A 230 6.27 0.70 17.80
CA VAL A 230 7.07 0.32 18.98
C VAL A 230 8.45 0.97 18.95
N VAL A 231 9.15 0.96 17.80
CA VAL A 231 10.47 1.56 17.68
C VAL A 231 10.41 3.08 17.88
N ARG A 232 9.38 3.75 17.33
CA ARG A 232 9.11 5.18 17.57
C ARG A 232 8.90 5.49 19.04
N GLN A 233 8.04 4.73 19.72
CA GLN A 233 7.77 4.90 21.15
C GLN A 233 9.00 4.65 22.02
N PHE A 234 9.76 3.59 21.75
CA PHE A 234 10.96 3.24 22.51
C PHE A 234 12.06 4.30 22.34
N ILE A 235 12.40 4.69 21.10
CA ILE A 235 13.51 5.60 20.84
C ILE A 235 13.23 7.01 21.36
N LYS A 236 11.97 7.47 21.36
CA LYS A 236 11.63 8.77 21.98
C LYS A 236 11.64 8.74 23.51
N GLY A 237 11.80 7.57 24.13
CA GLY A 237 11.89 7.42 25.59
C GLY A 237 10.55 7.28 26.29
N THR A 238 9.64 6.48 25.74
CA THR A 238 8.33 6.20 26.36
C THR A 238 8.40 4.97 27.25
N ASP A 239 7.83 5.06 28.45
CA ASP A 239 7.80 3.97 29.41
C ASP A 239 6.99 2.75 28.88
N GLY A 240 7.41 1.55 29.28
CA GLY A 240 6.69 0.29 28.99
C GLY A 240 7.00 -0.38 27.64
N PHE A 241 7.88 0.19 26.80
CA PHE A 241 8.14 -0.36 25.45
C PHE A 241 9.40 -1.23 25.31
N SER A 242 10.20 -1.40 26.36
CA SER A 242 11.48 -2.14 26.27
C SER A 242 11.31 -3.61 25.86
N GLY A 243 10.31 -4.31 26.40
CA GLY A 243 10.01 -5.70 26.04
C GLY A 243 9.55 -5.84 24.58
N ALA A 244 8.58 -5.01 24.17
CA ALA A 244 8.10 -4.99 22.80
C ALA A 244 9.21 -4.61 21.80
N PHE A 245 10.12 -3.71 22.18
CA PHE A 245 11.28 -3.36 21.38
C PHE A 245 12.24 -4.54 21.20
N ALA A 246 12.48 -5.34 22.25
CA ALA A 246 13.27 -6.56 22.14
C ALA A 246 12.64 -7.58 21.18
N GLU A 247 11.30 -7.72 21.17
CA GLU A 247 10.60 -8.55 20.18
C GLU A 247 10.80 -8.02 18.75
N CYS A 248 10.76 -6.70 18.55
CA CYS A 248 11.03 -6.07 17.25
C CYS A 248 12.46 -6.37 16.75
N LEU A 249 13.45 -6.32 17.64
CA LEU A 249 14.84 -6.67 17.31
C LEU A 249 14.98 -8.14 16.88
N CYS A 250 14.16 -9.04 17.42
CA CYS A 250 14.15 -10.47 17.07
C CYS A 250 13.26 -10.81 15.86
N GLY A 251 12.83 -9.82 15.07
CA GLY A 251 11.98 -10.05 13.89
C GLY A 251 10.51 -10.34 14.19
N SER A 252 10.00 -9.78 15.29
CA SER A 252 8.60 -9.87 15.72
C SER A 252 8.03 -11.30 15.81
N PRO A 253 8.66 -12.20 16.61
CA PRO A 253 8.18 -13.58 16.77
C PRO A 253 6.75 -13.65 17.32
N ASN A 254 6.36 -12.67 18.14
CA ASN A 254 5.01 -12.50 18.67
C ASN A 254 3.93 -12.36 17.57
N LEU A 255 4.29 -11.92 16.36
CA LEU A 255 3.39 -11.82 15.21
C LEU A 255 3.50 -13.02 14.26
N TYR A 256 4.72 -13.48 13.99
CA TYR A 256 4.99 -14.38 12.88
C TYR A 256 5.24 -15.84 13.30
N GLN A 257 5.83 -16.08 14.47
CA GLN A 257 6.34 -17.41 14.82
C GLN A 257 5.22 -18.44 15.06
N ALA A 258 4.14 -18.05 15.75
CA ALA A 258 3.03 -18.94 16.06
C ALA A 258 2.30 -19.44 14.79
N GLY A 259 2.28 -18.62 13.74
CA GLY A 259 1.71 -18.97 12.42
C GLY A 259 2.66 -19.73 11.50
N GLY A 260 3.80 -20.22 12.01
CA GLY A 260 4.80 -20.95 11.21
C GLY A 260 5.65 -20.06 10.30
N ARG A 261 5.53 -18.74 10.43
CA ARG A 261 6.31 -17.76 9.66
C ARG A 261 7.62 -17.43 10.34
N LYS A 262 8.50 -16.79 9.58
CA LYS A 262 9.89 -16.55 9.95
C LYS A 262 10.15 -15.05 10.01
N PRO A 263 11.26 -14.61 10.62
CA PRO A 263 11.59 -13.18 10.72
C PRO A 263 11.54 -12.42 9.39
N TRP A 264 11.87 -13.08 8.27
CA TRP A 264 11.84 -12.47 6.95
C TRP A 264 10.44 -12.17 6.40
N ASN A 265 9.38 -12.71 7.00
CA ASN A 265 8.01 -12.31 6.67
C ASN A 265 7.67 -10.92 7.24
N SER A 266 8.53 -10.34 8.07
CA SER A 266 8.38 -9.01 8.62
C SER A 266 9.20 -7.99 7.82
N ILE A 267 8.51 -7.09 7.11
CA ILE A 267 9.13 -5.92 6.49
C ILE A 267 9.14 -4.79 7.51
N ASN A 268 10.27 -4.64 8.18
CA ASN A 268 10.50 -3.61 9.18
C ASN A 268 10.72 -2.25 8.52
N PHE A 269 10.06 -1.21 9.05
CA PHE A 269 10.26 0.17 8.61
C PHE A 269 10.00 1.15 9.75
N VAL A 270 10.63 2.33 9.69
CA VAL A 270 10.41 3.43 10.64
C VAL A 270 9.66 4.58 9.99
N CYS A 271 9.91 4.83 8.71
CA CYS A 271 9.25 5.84 7.89
C CYS A 271 8.92 5.24 6.53
N ALA A 272 7.91 5.78 5.87
CA ALA A 272 7.51 5.47 4.51
C ALA A 272 7.23 6.78 3.78
N HIS A 273 6.72 6.71 2.53
CA HIS A 273 6.20 7.89 1.84
C HIS A 273 5.02 8.51 2.60
N ASP A 274 4.24 7.67 3.29
CA ASP A 274 3.17 8.09 4.19
C ASP A 274 3.70 8.51 5.57
N GLY A 275 3.17 9.63 6.07
CA GLY A 275 3.49 10.19 7.38
C GLY A 275 4.80 10.98 7.40
N PHE A 276 5.41 11.10 8.58
CA PHE A 276 6.66 11.87 8.72
C PHE A 276 7.88 11.20 8.09
N SER A 277 8.72 12.03 7.47
CA SER A 277 10.12 11.70 7.18
C SER A 277 10.89 11.43 8.47
N LEU A 278 12.06 10.80 8.37
CA LEU A 278 12.90 10.53 9.55
C LEU A 278 13.36 11.82 10.25
N ALA A 279 13.57 12.90 9.48
CA ALA A 279 13.93 14.21 10.03
C ALA A 279 12.74 14.86 10.74
N ASP A 280 11.55 14.76 10.17
CA ASP A 280 10.34 15.35 10.74
C ASP A 280 9.89 14.63 12.01
N LEU A 281 10.09 13.31 12.06
CA LEU A 281 9.82 12.48 13.23
C LEU A 281 10.52 12.98 14.52
N VAL A 282 11.68 13.63 14.37
CA VAL A 282 12.45 14.20 15.47
C VAL A 282 12.34 15.72 15.58
N THR A 283 11.58 16.35 14.67
CA THR A 283 11.47 17.81 14.53
C THR A 283 10.07 18.34 14.87
N TYR A 284 9.03 17.52 14.66
CA TYR A 284 7.64 17.90 14.83
C TYR A 284 6.89 16.95 15.75
N THR A 285 6.04 17.50 16.59
CA THR A 285 5.10 16.76 17.45
C THR A 285 3.80 16.52 16.71
N ASN A 286 3.32 17.54 15.99
CA ASN A 286 2.05 17.50 15.27
C ASN A 286 2.28 17.62 13.77
N LYS A 287 1.38 17.05 12.97
CA LYS A 287 1.37 17.22 11.51
C LYS A 287 1.05 18.67 11.12
N HIS A 288 1.63 19.12 10.01
CA HIS A 288 1.48 20.47 9.46
C HIS A 288 1.06 20.39 7.98
N ASN A 289 -0.14 19.87 7.72
CA ASN A 289 -0.64 19.51 6.39
C ASN A 289 -1.55 20.60 5.78
N LEU A 290 -1.53 21.83 6.30
CA LEU A 290 -2.42 22.90 5.83
C LEU A 290 -2.33 23.16 4.31
N ALA A 291 -1.14 22.95 3.72
CA ALA A 291 -0.92 23.08 2.28
C ALA A 291 -1.72 22.06 1.44
N ASN A 292 -2.10 20.92 2.02
CA ASN A 292 -2.91 19.89 1.37
C ASN A 292 -4.37 20.35 1.21
N GLY A 293 -4.78 21.38 1.95
CA GLY A 293 -6.07 22.06 1.86
C GLY A 293 -7.28 21.29 2.38
N GLU A 294 -7.04 20.26 3.18
CA GLU A 294 -8.09 19.57 3.96
C GLU A 294 -8.13 20.10 5.40
N ASN A 295 -7.69 21.34 5.62
CA ASN A 295 -7.63 22.00 6.92
C ASN A 295 -6.93 21.15 8.01
N ASN A 296 -5.85 20.45 7.64
CA ASN A 296 -5.08 19.55 8.50
C ASN A 296 -5.85 18.30 8.99
N ASN A 297 -7.02 17.99 8.40
CA ASN A 297 -7.77 16.78 8.73
C ASN A 297 -7.13 15.52 8.12
N ASP A 298 -6.36 15.67 7.04
CA ASP A 298 -5.67 14.59 6.34
C ASP A 298 -4.40 14.12 7.06
N GLY A 299 -4.01 12.86 6.84
CA GLY A 299 -2.79 12.26 7.42
C GLY A 299 -2.94 11.74 8.85
N GLU A 300 -1.94 10.98 9.32
CA GLU A 300 -1.95 10.33 10.63
C GLU A 300 -1.89 11.34 11.78
N ASN A 301 -2.72 11.14 12.81
CA ASN A 301 -2.74 11.96 14.03
C ASN A 301 -1.74 11.43 15.07
N HIS A 302 -1.53 10.12 15.15
CA HIS A 302 -0.68 9.46 16.14
C HIS A 302 0.68 9.06 15.55
N ASN A 303 1.50 10.05 15.24
CA ASN A 303 2.80 9.81 14.60
C ASN A 303 3.88 9.20 15.52
N ASN A 304 3.63 9.15 16.84
CA ASN A 304 4.61 8.73 17.85
C ASN A 304 5.94 9.49 17.74
N SER A 305 5.89 10.75 17.30
CA SER A 305 7.03 11.63 17.08
C SER A 305 7.42 12.41 18.34
N TRP A 306 8.60 13.04 18.32
CA TRP A 306 9.02 13.96 19.36
C TRP A 306 9.96 15.02 18.78
N ASN A 307 9.58 16.30 18.90
CA ASN A 307 10.35 17.44 18.40
C ASN A 307 11.71 17.69 19.09
N CYS A 308 12.08 16.84 20.06
CA CYS A 308 13.31 16.93 20.85
C CYS A 308 13.41 18.19 21.73
N GLY A 309 12.28 18.83 22.03
CA GLY A 309 12.14 19.95 22.97
C GLY A 309 11.70 21.28 22.35
N GLN A 310 11.80 21.45 21.02
CA GLN A 310 11.38 22.67 20.31
C GLN A 310 10.73 22.27 18.98
N GLU A 311 9.57 22.83 18.63
CA GLU A 311 8.85 22.49 17.40
C GLU A 311 9.47 23.15 16.18
N GLY A 312 9.66 22.40 15.09
CA GLY A 312 10.12 22.93 13.81
C GLY A 312 11.64 23.09 13.66
N GLU A 313 12.05 23.60 12.50
CA GLU A 313 13.46 23.64 12.08
C GLU A 313 14.33 24.61 12.91
N PHE A 314 13.72 25.68 13.40
CA PHE A 314 14.38 26.74 14.17
C PHE A 314 14.52 26.34 15.63
N ALA A 315 15.56 25.56 15.92
CA ALA A 315 15.86 25.09 17.27
C ALA A 315 17.29 25.40 17.72
N SER A 316 17.51 25.40 19.03
CA SER A 316 18.82 25.57 19.66
C SER A 316 19.83 24.50 19.21
N ILE A 317 21.13 24.79 19.35
CA ILE A 317 22.21 23.87 18.99
C ILE A 317 22.10 22.54 19.75
N PHE A 318 21.66 22.57 21.01
CA PHE A 318 21.45 21.37 21.82
C PHE A 318 20.35 20.47 21.25
N VAL A 319 19.22 21.05 20.84
CA VAL A 319 18.12 20.31 20.20
C VAL A 319 18.56 19.71 18.87
N LYS A 320 19.25 20.48 18.02
CA LYS A 320 19.77 19.98 16.74
C LYS A 320 20.74 18.81 16.92
N LYS A 321 21.58 18.83 17.97
CA LYS A 321 22.48 17.72 18.31
C LYS A 321 21.70 16.48 18.75
N LEU A 322 20.64 16.66 19.55
CA LEU A 322 19.76 15.59 19.96
C LEU A 322 19.05 14.95 18.76
N ARG A 323 18.46 15.75 17.86
CA ARG A 323 17.81 15.26 16.62
C ARG A 323 18.74 14.39 15.79
N LYS A 324 19.98 14.85 15.54
CA LYS A 324 21.00 14.07 14.82
C LYS A 324 21.30 12.72 15.50
N ARG A 325 21.28 12.67 16.83
CA ARG A 325 21.44 11.41 17.57
C ARG A 325 20.22 10.51 17.39
N GLN A 326 19.02 11.04 17.52
CA GLN A 326 17.78 10.26 17.39
C GLN A 326 17.63 9.68 15.98
N MET A 327 17.92 10.43 14.91
CA MET A 327 17.91 9.91 13.54
C MET A 327 18.86 8.71 13.37
N ARG A 328 20.06 8.79 13.97
CA ARG A 328 21.03 7.68 13.96
C ARG A 328 20.55 6.49 14.79
N ASN A 329 19.89 6.72 15.92
CA ASN A 329 19.33 5.66 16.74
C ASN A 329 18.25 4.88 15.97
N PHE A 330 17.36 5.58 15.26
CA PHE A 330 16.35 4.96 14.39
C PHE A 330 16.98 4.15 13.27
N PHE A 331 17.94 4.74 12.56
CA PHE A 331 18.65 4.07 11.48
C PHE A 331 19.40 2.82 11.97
N LEU A 332 20.13 2.95 13.08
CA LEU A 332 20.86 1.83 13.69
C LEU A 332 19.89 0.71 14.05
N CYS A 333 18.79 1.03 14.73
CA CYS A 333 17.77 0.04 15.10
C CYS A 333 17.27 -0.72 13.88
N LEU A 334 16.91 -0.02 12.79
CA LEU A 334 16.45 -0.66 11.57
C LEU A 334 17.49 -1.61 10.96
N MET A 335 18.78 -1.26 11.03
CA MET A 335 19.87 -2.06 10.46
C MET A 335 20.30 -3.24 11.34
N VAL A 336 20.06 -3.19 12.66
CA VAL A 336 20.42 -4.29 13.59
C VAL A 336 19.27 -5.22 13.90
N SER A 337 18.03 -4.80 13.68
CA SER A 337 16.86 -5.67 13.83
C SER A 337 16.98 -6.85 12.87
N GLN A 338 16.62 -8.04 13.35
CA GLN A 338 16.68 -9.25 12.56
C GLN A 338 15.82 -9.09 11.31
N PHE A 339 16.49 -9.09 10.16
CA PHE A 339 15.88 -9.04 8.83
C PHE A 339 16.28 -10.29 8.05
N VAL A 340 15.80 -10.34 6.80
CA VAL A 340 16.17 -11.25 5.72
C VAL A 340 17.69 -11.38 5.50
N GLN A 341 18.40 -12.08 6.37
CA GLN A 341 19.74 -12.62 6.07
C GLN A 341 19.60 -14.08 5.65
N GLN A 342 19.17 -14.31 4.41
CA GLN A 342 19.44 -15.57 3.74
C GLN A 342 20.03 -15.28 2.37
N GLU A 343 21.11 -15.98 2.04
CA GLU A 343 21.99 -15.86 0.87
C GLU A 343 21.28 -15.89 -0.50
N THR A 344 19.97 -16.16 -0.53
CA THR A 344 19.16 -16.35 -1.74
C THR A 344 17.99 -15.37 -1.92
N ARG A 345 17.66 -14.50 -0.96
CA ARG A 345 16.51 -13.56 -1.08
C ARG A 345 16.75 -12.24 -0.34
N ARG A 346 17.71 -11.43 -0.77
CA ARG A 346 18.00 -10.13 -0.14
C ARG A 346 16.88 -9.13 -0.39
N LEU A 347 16.11 -8.80 0.65
CA LEU A 347 15.33 -7.57 0.72
C LEU A 347 16.11 -6.59 1.60
N GLU A 348 16.94 -5.75 0.97
CA GLU A 348 17.60 -4.65 1.66
C GLU A 348 16.64 -3.46 1.74
N VAL A 349 16.34 -3.05 2.98
CA VAL A 349 15.67 -1.81 3.42
C VAL A 349 15.11 -0.91 2.31
N CYS A 350 13.78 -0.84 2.19
CA CYS A 350 13.11 0.27 1.49
C CYS A 350 13.33 1.56 2.29
N HIS A 351 14.22 2.43 1.81
CA HIS A 351 14.32 3.80 2.28
C HIS A 351 13.43 4.68 1.40
N CYS A 352 12.27 5.10 1.90
CA CYS A 352 11.54 6.23 1.33
C CYS A 352 12.20 7.51 1.90
N GLY A 353 12.91 8.22 1.03
CA GLY A 353 13.49 9.54 1.32
C GLY A 353 12.54 10.67 0.97
#